data_AF-A0A023SHE6-F1
#
_entry.id   AF-A0A023SHE6-F1
#
_cell.length_a   1.000
_cell.length_b   1.000
_cell.length_c   1.000
_cell.angle_alpha   90.00
_cell.angle_beta   90.00
_cell.angle_gamma   90.00
#
_symmetry.space_group_name_H-M   'P 1'
#
loop_
_entity.id
_entity.type
_entity.pdbx_description
1 polymer ?
#
loop_
_entity_poly.entity_id
_entity_poly.type
_entity_poly.pdbx_seq_one_letter_code
_entity_poly.pdbx_strand_id
1 'polypeptide(L)'
;SSDLQEMKEESRQMMREKKVTIMELFRSPMYRQPILIAIVLQLSQQLSGINAVFYYSTSIFEKSGVEQPVYATIGSGVVNTAFTVVSLFVVERAGCRTLHLIGLAGMAGCAILMTKSLV
;
A
#
# COMPACT_ATOMS: atom_id res chain seq x y z
N SER A 1 -33.63 4.09 9.61
CA SER A 1 -34.39 2.92 9.09
C SER A 1 -34.30 2.78 7.58
N SER A 2 -33.95 3.86 6.86
CA SER A 2 -33.70 3.87 5.41
C SER A 2 -32.35 3.26 5.02
N ASP A 3 -31.27 3.57 5.75
CA ASP A 3 -29.90 3.07 5.48
C ASP A 3 -29.82 1.53 5.58
N LEU A 4 -30.58 0.95 6.51
CA LEU A 4 -30.64 -0.50 6.70
C LEU A 4 -31.39 -1.21 5.57
N GLN A 5 -32.33 -0.53 4.91
CA GLN A 5 -32.99 -1.04 3.71
C GLN A 5 -32.06 -0.92 2.49
N GLU A 6 -31.33 0.18 2.37
CA GLU A 6 -30.36 0.43 1.30
C GLU A 6 -29.21 -0.58 1.34
N MET A 7 -28.57 -0.81 2.50
CA MET A 7 -27.55 -1.85 2.66
C MET A 7 -28.06 -3.27 2.32
N LYS A 8 -29.34 -3.54 2.61
CA LYS A 8 -29.98 -4.83 2.26
C LYS A 8 -30.25 -4.95 0.77
N GLU A 9 -30.53 -3.85 0.09
CA GLU A 9 -30.74 -3.81 -1.36
C GLU A 9 -29.43 -3.92 -2.13
N GLU A 10 -28.38 -3.21 -1.71
CA GLU A 10 -27.02 -3.38 -2.25
C GLU A 10 -26.50 -4.80 -2.03
N SER A 11 -26.68 -5.38 -0.83
CA SER A 11 -26.31 -6.78 -0.56
C SER A 11 -27.07 -7.76 -1.44
N ARG A 12 -28.36 -7.50 -1.74
CA ARG A 12 -29.17 -8.32 -2.66
C ARG A 12 -28.74 -8.15 -4.11
N GLN A 13 -28.29 -6.97 -4.51
CA GLN A 13 -27.71 -6.74 -5.84
C GLN A 13 -26.36 -7.46 -5.97
N MET A 14 -25.47 -7.37 -4.98
CA MET A 14 -24.22 -8.13 -4.94
C MET A 14 -24.44 -9.65 -4.95
N MET A 15 -25.53 -10.14 -4.34
CA MET A 15 -25.90 -11.56 -4.40
C MET A 15 -26.52 -11.98 -5.75
N ARG A 16 -27.04 -11.04 -6.55
CA ARG A 16 -27.55 -11.28 -7.91
C ARG A 16 -26.45 -11.22 -8.96
N GLU A 17 -25.37 -10.48 -8.72
CA GLU A 17 -24.21 -10.52 -9.59
C GLU A 17 -23.52 -11.89 -9.47
N LYS A 18 -23.35 -12.57 -10.61
CA LYS A 18 -22.60 -13.83 -10.64
C LYS A 18 -21.20 -13.57 -10.11
N LYS A 19 -20.77 -14.34 -9.09
CA LYS A 19 -19.39 -14.33 -8.62
C LYS A 19 -18.47 -14.58 -9.82
N VAL A 20 -17.75 -13.55 -10.24
CA VAL A 20 -16.85 -13.62 -11.39
C VAL A 20 -15.72 -14.57 -11.04
N THR A 21 -15.51 -15.58 -11.88
CA THR A 21 -14.44 -16.55 -11.65
C THR A 21 -13.08 -15.90 -11.98
N ILE A 22 -11.99 -16.32 -11.34
CA ILE A 22 -10.62 -15.79 -11.61
C ILE A 22 -10.31 -15.82 -13.11
N MET A 23 -10.70 -16.89 -13.82
CA MET A 23 -10.56 -16.99 -15.27
C MET A 23 -11.39 -15.97 -16.07
N GLU A 24 -12.61 -15.64 -15.62
CA GLU A 24 -13.47 -14.65 -16.29
C GLU A 24 -12.95 -13.22 -16.12
N LEU A 25 -12.26 -12.97 -15.01
CA LEU A 25 -11.58 -11.69 -14.74
C LEU A 25 -10.53 -11.42 -15.84
N PHE A 26 -9.67 -12.38 -16.16
CA PHE A 26 -8.64 -12.21 -17.21
C PHE A 26 -9.20 -12.26 -18.65
N ARG A 27 -10.34 -12.93 -18.85
CA ARG A 27 -10.94 -13.17 -20.18
C ARG A 27 -11.87 -12.04 -20.62
N SER A 28 -12.51 -11.34 -19.67
CA SER A 28 -13.43 -10.25 -19.97
C SER A 28 -12.68 -8.93 -20.24
N PRO A 29 -12.90 -8.26 -21.40
CA PRO A 29 -12.27 -6.98 -21.70
C PRO A 29 -12.66 -5.87 -20.72
N MET A 30 -13.82 -5.98 -20.07
CA MET A 30 -14.29 -5.03 -19.05
C MET A 30 -13.45 -5.08 -17.76
N TYR A 31 -12.88 -6.25 -17.42
CA TYR A 31 -12.13 -6.45 -16.17
C TYR A 31 -10.61 -6.38 -16.37
N ARG A 32 -10.12 -6.34 -17.61
CA ARG A 32 -8.68 -6.26 -17.91
C ARG A 32 -8.00 -5.02 -17.37
N GLN A 33 -8.60 -3.84 -17.56
CA GLN A 33 -8.04 -2.59 -17.05
C GLN A 33 -7.95 -2.55 -15.52
N PRO A 34 -9.03 -2.84 -14.75
CA PRO A 34 -8.94 -2.84 -13.30
C PRO A 34 -8.02 -3.93 -12.75
N ILE A 35 -7.95 -5.12 -13.35
CA ILE A 35 -6.97 -6.15 -12.98
C ILE A 35 -5.55 -5.68 -13.21
N LEU A 36 -5.26 -5.10 -14.37
CA LEU A 36 -3.92 -4.64 -14.70
C LEU A 36 -3.47 -3.57 -13.71
N ILE A 37 -4.36 -2.63 -13.38
CA ILE A 37 -4.11 -1.63 -12.34
C ILE A 37 -3.86 -2.32 -10.99
N ALA A 38 -4.70 -3.26 -10.56
CA ALA A 38 -4.52 -3.97 -9.30
C ALA A 38 -3.19 -4.74 -9.22
N ILE A 39 -2.81 -5.44 -10.29
CA ILE A 39 -1.54 -6.15 -10.39
C ILE A 39 -0.37 -5.17 -10.33
N VAL A 40 -0.41 -4.09 -11.12
CA VAL A 40 0.66 -3.08 -11.14
C VAL A 40 0.78 -2.41 -9.77
N LEU A 41 -0.33 -2.06 -9.12
CA LEU A 41 -0.33 -1.49 -7.77
C LEU A 41 0.31 -2.43 -6.75
N GLN A 42 -0.04 -3.73 -6.80
CA GLN A 42 0.51 -4.72 -5.87
C GLN A 42 2.01 -4.96 -6.13
N LEU A 43 2.42 -4.98 -7.39
CA LEU A 43 3.82 -5.07 -7.78
C LEU A 43 4.58 -3.83 -7.34
N SER A 44 4.05 -2.63 -7.54
CA SER A 44 4.67 -1.37 -7.10
C SER A 44 4.87 -1.34 -5.58
N GLN A 45 3.93 -1.86 -4.79
CA GLN A 45 4.12 -1.98 -3.34
C GLN A 45 5.30 -2.91 -2.98
N GLN A 46 5.39 -4.09 -3.59
CA GLN A 46 6.48 -5.03 -3.28
C GLN A 46 7.83 -4.54 -3.82
N LEU A 47 7.86 -4.01 -5.05
CA LEU A 47 9.05 -3.50 -5.73
C LEU A 47 9.56 -2.18 -5.15
N SER A 48 8.74 -1.45 -4.39
CA SER A 48 9.20 -0.28 -3.63
C SER A 48 10.31 -0.63 -2.62
N GLY A 49 10.53 -1.92 -2.34
CA GLY A 49 11.60 -2.34 -1.43
C GLY A 49 11.26 -2.11 0.04
N ILE A 50 10.01 -1.80 0.38
CA ILE A 50 9.57 -1.63 1.77
C ILE A 50 9.94 -2.87 2.61
N ASN A 51 9.78 -4.07 2.05
CA ASN A 51 10.15 -5.32 2.72
C ASN A 51 11.66 -5.43 2.94
N ALA A 52 12.47 -4.98 1.97
CA ALA A 52 13.93 -4.93 2.13
C ALA A 52 14.34 -3.88 3.17
N VAL A 53 13.69 -2.71 3.20
CA VAL A 53 13.91 -1.68 4.23
C VAL A 53 13.55 -2.22 5.61
N PHE A 54 12.41 -2.91 5.78
CA PHE A 54 12.06 -3.51 7.07
C PHE A 54 13.08 -4.58 7.49
N TYR A 55 13.46 -5.49 6.59
CA TYR A 55 14.41 -6.57 6.90
C TYR A 55 15.83 -6.06 7.17
N TYR A 56 16.32 -5.12 6.35
CA TYR A 56 17.69 -4.61 6.45
C TYR A 56 17.80 -3.37 7.34
N SER A 57 16.71 -2.75 7.80
CA SER A 57 16.77 -1.60 8.72
C SER A 57 17.64 -1.90 9.93
N THR A 58 17.44 -3.08 10.53
CA THR A 58 18.20 -3.55 11.69
C THR A 58 19.70 -3.63 11.38
N SER A 59 20.09 -4.22 10.23
CA SER A 59 21.51 -4.29 9.82
C SER A 59 22.10 -2.96 9.34
N ILE A 60 21.29 -2.03 8.82
CA ILE A 60 21.72 -0.67 8.44
C ILE A 60 21.98 0.17 9.71
N PHE A 61 21.10 0.06 10.71
CA PHE A 61 21.27 0.72 12.00
C PHE A 61 22.43 0.13 12.80
N GLU A 62 22.64 -1.19 12.73
CA GLU A 62 23.80 -1.87 13.32
C GLU A 62 25.11 -1.42 12.67
N LYS A 63 25.17 -1.31 11.32
CA LYS A 63 26.33 -0.77 10.61
C LYS A 63 26.59 0.73 10.88
N SER A 64 25.57 1.48 11.27
CA SER A 64 25.69 2.90 11.63
C SER A 64 26.13 3.14 13.09
N GLY A 65 26.42 2.08 13.85
CA GLY A 65 26.95 2.18 15.21
C GLY A 65 25.89 2.41 16.30
N VAL A 66 24.61 2.11 16.03
CA VAL A 66 23.54 2.19 17.03
C VAL A 66 23.62 0.97 17.95
N GLU A 67 23.88 1.18 19.25
CA GLU A 67 24.08 0.12 20.25
C GLU A 67 22.89 -0.83 20.42
N GLN A 68 21.69 -0.44 19.96
CA GLN A 68 20.45 -1.21 20.12
C GLN A 68 19.57 -1.17 18.84
N PRO A 69 19.91 -1.94 17.80
CA PRO A 69 19.20 -1.92 16.52
C PRO A 69 17.74 -2.38 16.62
N VAL A 70 17.39 -3.18 17.63
CA VAL A 70 16.01 -3.63 17.90
C VAL A 70 15.07 -2.48 18.23
N TYR A 71 15.51 -1.48 18.99
CA TYR A 71 14.68 -0.31 19.33
C TYR A 71 14.45 0.58 18.11
N ALA A 72 15.42 0.65 17.19
CA ALA A 72 15.26 1.36 15.92
C ALA A 72 14.24 0.67 15.00
N THR A 73 14.24 -0.67 14.94
CA THR A 73 13.23 -1.44 14.20
C THR A 73 11.83 -1.25 14.79
N ILE A 74 11.69 -1.26 16.12
CA ILE A 74 10.42 -0.96 16.80
C ILE A 74 9.96 0.48 16.48
N GLY A 75 10.88 1.46 16.51
CA GLY A 75 10.61 2.84 16.14
C GLY A 75 10.09 2.97 14.69
N SER A 76 10.72 2.27 13.74
CA SER A 76 10.24 2.19 12.35
C SER A 76 8.82 1.63 12.25
N GLY A 77 8.51 0.58 13.04
CA GLY A 77 7.17 0.04 13.16
C GLY A 77 6.15 1.06 13.66
N VAL A 78 6.48 1.83 14.70
CA VAL A 78 5.62 2.90 15.24
C VAL A 78 5.36 4.00 14.20
N VAL A 79 6.41 4.43 13.50
CA VAL A 79 6.29 5.44 12.42
C VAL A 79 5.38 4.92 11.30
N ASN A 80 5.54 3.65 10.89
CA ASN A 80 4.70 3.03 9.88
C ASN A 80 3.23 2.99 10.31
N THR A 81 2.94 2.60 11.55
CA THR A 81 1.56 2.59 12.08
C THR A 81 0.98 4.00 12.15
N ALA A 82 1.74 4.98 12.61
CA ALA A 82 1.29 6.37 12.68
C ALA A 82 0.97 6.92 11.27
N PHE A 83 1.85 6.70 10.30
CA PHE A 83 1.62 7.12 8.91
C PHE A 83 0.45 6.37 8.25
N THR A 84 0.21 5.11 8.63
CA THR A 84 -0.96 4.36 8.17
C THR A 84 -2.24 5.03 8.65
N VAL A 85 -2.32 5.41 9.93
CA VAL A 85 -3.48 6.13 10.48
C VAL A 85 -3.67 7.46 9.78
N VAL A 86 -2.60 8.25 9.60
CA VAL A 86 -2.67 9.52 8.85
C VAL A 86 -3.16 9.29 7.43
N SER A 87 -2.67 8.24 6.75
CA SER A 87 -3.09 7.90 5.39
C SER A 87 -4.57 7.56 5.30
N LEU A 88 -5.16 6.92 6.31
CA LEU A 88 -6.60 6.66 6.36
C LEU A 88 -7.43 7.95 6.37
N PHE A 89 -6.99 8.99 7.10
CA PHE A 89 -7.68 10.28 7.08
C PHE A 89 -7.43 11.06 5.78
N VAL A 90 -6.21 10.94 5.22
CA VAL A 90 -5.84 11.65 3.99
C VAL A 90 -6.48 11.02 2.75
N VAL A 91 -6.69 9.70 2.72
CA VAL A 91 -7.24 9.01 1.54
C VAL A 91 -8.68 9.43 1.26
N GLU A 92 -9.49 9.63 2.30
CA GLU A 92 -10.87 10.12 2.16
C GLU A 92 -10.93 11.54 1.57
N ARG A 93 -9.88 12.34 1.78
CA ARG A 93 -9.84 13.75 1.36
C ARG A 93 -9.13 13.98 0.02
N ALA A 94 -8.11 13.19 -0.30
CA ALA A 94 -7.25 13.38 -1.47
C ALA A 94 -7.53 12.40 -2.63
N GLY A 95 -8.25 11.31 -2.35
CA GLY A 95 -8.57 10.25 -3.31
C GLY A 95 -7.44 9.24 -3.55
N CYS A 96 -7.80 7.98 -3.79
CA CYS A 96 -6.86 6.84 -3.91
C CYS A 96 -5.75 7.04 -4.96
N ARG A 97 -6.04 7.74 -6.06
CA ARG A 97 -5.10 7.91 -7.18
C ARG A 97 -3.96 8.89 -6.85
N THR A 98 -4.32 10.01 -6.22
CA THR A 98 -3.38 11.06 -5.81
C THR A 98 -2.46 10.56 -4.71
N LEU A 99 -3.00 9.82 -3.73
CA LEU A 99 -2.23 9.27 -2.62
C LEU A 99 -1.17 8.27 -3.12
N HIS A 100 -1.51 7.43 -4.10
CA HIS A 100 -0.56 6.47 -4.65
C HIS A 100 0.59 7.14 -5.43
N LEU A 101 0.28 8.16 -6.24
CA LEU A 101 1.30 8.91 -6.99
C LEU A 101 2.25 9.67 -6.07
N ILE A 102 1.73 10.33 -5.02
CA ILE A 102 2.54 11.04 -4.03
C ILE A 102 3.42 10.06 -3.25
N GLY A 103 2.87 8.91 -2.84
CA GLY A 103 3.62 7.86 -2.17
C GLY A 103 4.77 7.34 -3.02
N LEU A 104 4.53 7.06 -4.30
CA LEU A 104 5.56 6.58 -5.23
C LEU A 104 6.66 7.63 -5.46
N ALA A 105 6.28 8.91 -5.58
CA ALA A 105 7.24 10.01 -5.70
C ALA A 105 8.10 10.19 -4.43
N GLY A 106 7.48 10.08 -3.25
CA GLY A 106 8.19 10.14 -1.96
C GLY A 106 9.17 8.99 -1.79
N MET A 107 8.77 7.76 -2.13
CA MET A 107 9.64 6.58 -2.05
C MET A 107 10.82 6.68 -3.02
N ALA A 108 10.60 7.18 -4.24
CA ALA A 108 11.68 7.44 -5.19
C ALA A 108 12.68 8.48 -4.66
N GLY A 109 12.20 9.56 -4.04
CA GLY A 109 13.05 10.58 -3.42
C GLY A 109 13.89 10.03 -2.27
N CYS A 110 13.28 9.26 -1.35
CA CYS A 110 13.98 8.62 -0.24
C CYS A 110 15.03 7.61 -0.73
N ALA A 111 14.74 6.86 -1.79
CA ALA A 111 15.70 5.93 -2.39
C ALA A 111 16.94 6.66 -2.94
N ILE A 112 16.73 7.79 -3.64
CA ILE A 112 17.83 8.61 -4.15
C ILE A 112 18.68 9.19 -3.01
N LEU A 113 18.05 9.66 -1.94
CA LEU A 113 18.75 10.16 -0.75
C LEU A 113 19.58 9.07 -0.07
N MET A 114 19.02 7.86 0.09
CA MET A 114 19.76 6.70 0.60
C MET A 114 20.97 6.36 -0.28
N THR A 115 20.81 6.33 -1.61
CA THR A 115 21.92 6.12 -2.54
C THR A 115 22.99 7.21 -2.42
N LYS A 116 22.58 8.47 -2.27
CA LYS A 116 23.49 9.61 -2.10
C LYS A 116 24.20 9.62 -0.75
N SER A 117 23.57 9.10 0.31
CA SER A 117 24.19 9.00 1.63
C SER A 117 25.16 7.83 1.75
N LEU A 118 25.10 6.87 0.83
CA LEU A 118 25.97 5.69 0.77
C LEU A 118 27.23 5.91 -0.09
N VAL A 119 27.26 6.97 -0.91
CA VAL A 119 28.40 7.42 -1.73
C VAL A 119 29.09 8.58 -1.02
#